data_AF-A0A1V6FST6-F1
#
_entry.id   AF-A0A1V6FST6-F1
#
_cell.length_a   1.000
_cell.length_b   1.000
_cell.length_c   1.000
_cell.angle_alpha   90.00
_cell.angle_beta   90.00
_cell.angle_gamma   90.00
#
_symmetry.space_group_name_H-M   'P 1'
#
loop_
_entity.id
_entity.type
_entity.pdbx_description
1 polymer ?
#
loop_
_entity_poly.entity_id
_entity_poly.type
_entity_poly.pdbx_seq_one_letter_code
_entity_poly.pdbx_strand_id
1 'polypeptide(L)'
;MKKLLIVIVALALILILMGCAKGPESVAKKFVSAWKSQDVKTMEKLSTPESKEMLGMFSMFKVKDVTLGETKVTGDSATVNVKYTTEDGKQDDFDLNMVKRDGKWLVEIKGK
;
A
#
# COMPACT_ATOMS: atom_id res chain seq x y z
N MET A 1 -40.26 -13.89 -17.16
CA MET A 1 -39.75 -13.46 -15.84
C MET A 1 -38.56 -14.28 -15.33
N LYS A 2 -38.51 -15.62 -15.53
CA LYS A 2 -37.39 -16.48 -15.10
C LYS A 2 -36.01 -16.08 -15.69
N LYS A 3 -35.99 -15.60 -16.94
CA LYS A 3 -34.76 -15.16 -17.63
C LYS A 3 -34.23 -13.79 -17.15
N LEU A 4 -35.09 -12.93 -16.60
CA LEU A 4 -34.68 -11.62 -16.05
C LEU A 4 -34.03 -11.76 -14.67
N LEU A 5 -34.51 -12.71 -13.85
CA LEU A 5 -33.93 -12.99 -12.52
C LEU A 5 -32.49 -13.53 -12.62
N ILE A 6 -32.19 -14.32 -13.66
CA ILE A 6 -30.84 -14.87 -13.89
C ILE A 6 -29.83 -13.75 -14.21
N VAL A 7 -30.23 -12.74 -14.99
CA VAL A 7 -29.35 -11.61 -15.37
C VAL A 7 -29.06 -10.71 -14.17
N ILE A 8 -30.04 -10.47 -13.29
CA ILE A 8 -29.87 -9.64 -12.08
C ILE A 8 -28.97 -10.34 -11.06
N VAL A 9 -29.12 -11.66 -10.88
CA VAL A 9 -28.26 -12.45 -9.98
C VAL A 9 -26.82 -12.52 -10.52
N ALA A 10 -26.63 -12.65 -11.83
CA ALA A 10 -25.30 -12.63 -12.45
C ALA A 10 -24.60 -11.27 -12.31
N LEU A 11 -25.35 -10.16 -12.37
CA LEU A 11 -24.78 -8.81 -12.18
C LEU A 11 -24.45 -8.52 -10.70
N ALA A 12 -25.25 -9.04 -9.77
CA ALA A 12 -24.99 -8.94 -8.34
C ALA A 12 -23.74 -9.73 -7.90
N LEU A 13 -23.45 -10.86 -8.54
CA LEU A 13 -22.25 -11.69 -8.27
C LEU A 13 -20.93 -10.98 -8.61
N ILE A 14 -20.92 -10.05 -9.56
CA ILE A 14 -19.71 -9.30 -9.97
C ILE A 14 -19.30 -8.28 -8.90
N LEU A 15 -20.25 -7.77 -8.11
CA LEU A 15 -19.98 -6.80 -7.03
C LEU A 15 -19.42 -7.44 -5.75
N ILE A 16 -19.56 -8.75 -5.57
CA ILE A 16 -19.11 -9.48 -4.37
C ILE A 16 -17.61 -9.81 -4.44
N LEU A 17 -16.99 -9.74 -5.63
CA LEU A 17 -15.56 -10.01 -5.81
C LEU A 17 -14.64 -8.85 -5.41
N MET A 18 -15.18 -7.69 -5.00
CA MET A 18 -14.36 -6.61 -4.41
C MET A 18 -13.90 -6.92 -2.97
N GLY A 19 -14.43 -7.98 -2.35
CA GLY A 19 -14.10 -8.41 -1.00
C GLY A 19 -12.97 -9.43 -0.91
N CYS A 20 -11.73 -9.06 -1.27
CA CYS A 20 -10.50 -9.66 -0.70
C CYS A 20 -9.18 -8.96 -1.11
N ALA A 21 -9.23 -7.74 -1.67
CA ALA A 21 -8.01 -6.94 -1.76
C ALA A 21 -7.71 -6.37 -0.37
N LYS A 22 -6.61 -6.84 0.25
CA LYS A 22 -6.08 -6.25 1.49
C LYS A 22 -5.97 -4.73 1.30
N GLY A 23 -6.59 -3.95 2.19
CA GLY A 23 -6.64 -2.49 2.10
C GLY A 23 -5.25 -1.83 2.14
N PRO A 24 -5.17 -0.51 1.87
CA PRO A 24 -3.90 0.20 1.75
C PRO A 24 -3.04 0.06 3.01
N GLU A 25 -3.65 0.15 4.20
CA GLU A 25 -2.97 -0.05 5.49
C GLU A 25 -2.24 -1.40 5.60
N SER A 26 -2.84 -2.49 5.09
CA SER A 26 -2.23 -3.81 5.13
C SER A 26 -1.03 -3.93 4.19
N VAL A 27 -1.08 -3.26 3.03
CA VAL A 27 0.05 -3.17 2.10
C VAL A 27 1.15 -2.29 2.70
N ALA A 28 0.79 -1.14 3.27
CA ALA A 28 1.72 -0.26 3.97
C ALA A 28 2.45 -0.98 5.11
N LYS A 29 1.72 -1.74 5.94
CA LYS A 29 2.30 -2.53 7.04
C LYS A 29 3.36 -3.51 6.53
N LYS A 30 3.08 -4.21 5.42
CA LYS A 30 4.05 -5.12 4.81
C LYS A 30 5.25 -4.37 4.23
N PHE A 31 5.01 -3.24 3.58
CA PHE A 31 6.08 -2.42 3.01
C PHE A 31 7.03 -1.92 4.10
N VAL A 32 6.52 -1.32 5.18
CA VAL A 32 7.38 -0.83 6.27
C VAL A 32 8.05 -1.96 7.05
N SER A 33 7.43 -3.14 7.14
CA SER A 33 8.08 -4.32 7.70
C SER A 33 9.26 -4.77 6.84
N ALA A 34 9.09 -4.78 5.52
CA ALA A 34 10.14 -5.09 4.56
C ALA A 34 11.25 -4.02 4.58
N TRP A 35 10.89 -2.75 4.76
CA TRP A 35 11.86 -1.67 4.94
C TRP A 35 12.73 -1.89 6.19
N LYS A 36 12.09 -2.18 7.33
CA LYS A 36 12.79 -2.51 8.59
C LYS A 36 13.74 -3.70 8.42
N SER A 37 13.34 -4.74 7.68
CA SER A 37 14.17 -5.91 7.43
C SER A 37 15.11 -5.79 6.22
N GLN A 38 15.13 -4.63 5.54
CA GLN A 38 15.87 -4.38 4.31
C GLN A 38 15.55 -5.39 3.18
N ASP A 39 14.32 -5.91 3.15
CA ASP A 39 13.84 -6.80 2.09
C ASP A 39 13.37 -5.99 0.87
N VAL A 40 14.35 -5.56 0.07
CA VAL A 40 14.13 -4.75 -1.14
C VAL A 40 13.21 -5.45 -2.14
N LYS A 41 13.31 -6.78 -2.27
CA LYS A 41 12.47 -7.55 -3.21
C LYS A 41 10.99 -7.48 -2.82
N THR A 42 10.69 -7.50 -1.53
CA THR A 42 9.30 -7.33 -1.07
C THR A 42 8.85 -5.89 -1.26
N MET A 43 9.70 -4.89 -1.00
CA MET A 43 9.37 -3.49 -1.29
C MET A 43 9.05 -3.27 -2.78
N GLU A 44 9.85 -3.84 -3.69
CA GLU A 44 9.63 -3.79 -5.14
C GLU A 44 8.29 -4.41 -5.56
N LYS A 45 7.90 -5.54 -4.96
CA LYS A 45 6.62 -6.21 -5.25
C LYS A 45 5.40 -5.44 -4.77
N LEU A 46 5.57 -4.62 -3.73
CA LEU A 46 4.50 -3.82 -3.13
C LEU A 46 4.43 -2.41 -3.71
N SER A 47 5.33 -2.04 -4.62
CA SER A 47 5.43 -0.71 -5.19
C SER A 47 5.01 -0.68 -6.66
N THR A 48 4.60 0.48 -7.15
CA THR A 48 4.38 0.68 -8.58
C THR A 48 5.69 0.50 -9.36
N PRO A 49 5.64 0.16 -10.67
CA PRO A 49 6.85 0.03 -11.49
C PRO A 49 7.74 1.26 -11.43
N GLU A 50 7.13 2.46 -11.47
CA GLU A 50 7.85 3.74 -11.45
C GLU A 50 8.53 3.99 -10.09
N SER A 51 7.95 3.47 -9.01
CA SER A 51 8.47 3.65 -7.65
C SER A 51 9.69 2.79 -7.35
N LYS A 52 9.96 1.73 -8.12
CA LYS A 52 11.04 0.78 -7.86
C LYS A 52 12.42 1.44 -7.86
N GLU A 53 12.64 2.36 -8.79
CA GLU A 53 13.91 3.09 -8.90
C GLU A 53 14.15 4.03 -7.71
N MET A 54 13.08 4.46 -7.03
CA MET A 54 13.13 5.32 -5.86
C MET A 54 13.29 4.56 -4.53
N LEU A 55 13.18 3.23 -4.54
CA LEU A 55 13.33 2.40 -3.32
C LEU A 55 14.74 2.45 -2.74
N GLY A 56 15.75 2.83 -3.53
CA GLY A 56 17.11 3.06 -3.06
C GLY A 56 17.16 4.02 -1.87
N MET A 57 16.27 5.03 -1.83
CA MET A 57 16.19 5.97 -0.71
C MET A 57 15.85 5.28 0.62
N PHE A 58 14.92 4.33 0.61
CA PHE A 58 14.54 3.55 1.79
C PHE A 58 15.67 2.63 2.26
N SER A 59 16.46 2.08 1.33
CA SER A 59 17.61 1.23 1.68
C SER A 59 18.79 2.00 2.29
N MET A 60 18.87 3.33 2.10
CA MET A 60 19.93 4.14 2.68
C MET A 60 19.74 4.34 4.20
N PHE A 61 18.50 4.29 4.69
CA PHE A 61 18.18 4.55 6.09
C PHE A 61 17.62 3.28 6.74
N LYS A 62 18.38 2.72 7.69
CA LYS A 62 17.88 1.66 8.56
C LYS A 62 17.02 2.25 9.65
N VAL A 63 15.82 1.70 9.78
CA VAL A 63 14.86 2.06 10.81
C VAL A 63 14.82 0.99 11.88
N LYS A 64 14.89 1.42 13.13
CA LYS A 64 14.74 0.57 14.30
C LYS A 64 13.27 0.27 14.55
N ASP A 65 12.42 1.29 14.52
CA ASP A 65 10.99 1.18 14.80
C ASP A 65 10.17 1.92 13.77
N VAL A 66 9.00 1.37 13.44
CA VAL A 66 8.04 1.98 12.51
C VAL A 66 6.62 1.73 13.01
N THR A 67 5.81 2.79 13.01
CA THR A 67 4.40 2.76 13.41
C THR A 67 3.57 3.40 12.32
N LEU A 68 2.43 2.78 11.99
CA LEU A 68 1.45 3.37 11.08
C LEU A 68 0.48 4.25 11.87
N GLY A 69 0.22 5.44 11.35
CA GLY A 69 -0.77 6.37 11.84
C GLY A 69 -2.07 6.29 11.05
N GLU A 70 -2.67 7.46 10.83
CA GLU A 70 -3.93 7.59 10.09
C GLU A 70 -3.80 7.09 8.64
N THR A 71 -4.84 6.39 8.17
CA THR A 71 -5.00 6.03 6.76
C THR A 71 -6.16 6.82 6.17
N LYS A 72 -5.88 7.61 5.13
CA LYS A 72 -6.89 8.37 4.38
C LYS A 72 -7.06 7.72 3.01
N VAL A 73 -8.28 7.33 2.66
CA VAL A 73 -8.60 6.72 1.36
C VAL A 73 -9.50 7.66 0.57
N THR A 74 -9.18 7.90 -0.70
CA THR A 74 -9.95 8.75 -1.61
C THR A 74 -10.01 8.07 -2.98
N GLY A 75 -11.09 7.33 -3.23
CA GLY A 75 -11.25 6.51 -4.43
C GLY A 75 -10.14 5.47 -4.56
N ASP A 76 -9.39 5.53 -5.65
CA ASP A 76 -8.27 4.64 -5.95
C ASP A 76 -6.92 5.18 -5.44
N SER A 77 -6.92 6.22 -4.62
CA SER A 77 -5.72 6.74 -3.93
C SER A 77 -5.86 6.59 -2.43
N ALA A 78 -4.73 6.44 -1.74
CA ALA A 78 -4.68 6.49 -0.29
C ALA A 78 -3.35 7.06 0.21
N THR A 79 -3.36 7.57 1.43
CA THR A 79 -2.18 8.02 2.15
C THR A 79 -2.18 7.36 3.53
N VAL A 80 -1.05 6.77 3.92
CA VAL A 80 -0.85 6.16 5.24
C VAL A 80 0.28 6.91 5.92
N ASN A 81 0.01 7.57 7.05
CA ASN A 81 1.07 8.23 7.81
C ASN A 81 2.00 7.17 8.42
N VAL A 82 3.31 7.36 8.27
CA VAL A 82 4.36 6.47 8.76
C VAL A 82 5.27 7.26 9.67
N LYS A 83 5.34 6.86 10.94
CA LYS A 83 6.29 7.38 11.91
C LYS A 83 7.41 6.38 12.09
N TYR A 84 8.65 6.82 12.08
CA TYR A 84 9.79 5.93 12.24
C TYR A 84 10.83 6.48 13.20
N THR A 85 11.64 5.56 13.73
CA THR A 85 12.84 5.86 14.51
C THR A 85 14.02 5.17 13.84
N THR A 86 15.08 5.90 13.53
CA THR A 86 16.33 5.36 12.97
C THR A 86 17.17 4.68 14.05
N GLU A 87 18.21 3.95 13.64
CA GLU A 87 19.12 3.26 14.59
C GLU A 87 19.86 4.23 15.54
N ASP A 88 20.16 5.46 15.09
CA ASP A 88 20.77 6.53 15.89
C ASP A 88 19.76 7.31 16.76
N GLY A 89 18.48 6.91 16.75
CA GLY A 89 17.43 7.44 17.62
C GLY A 89 16.71 8.68 17.07
N LYS A 90 17.01 9.14 15.85
CA LYS A 90 16.23 10.21 15.22
C LYS A 90 14.81 9.72 14.93
N GLN A 91 13.82 10.54 15.29
CA GLN A 91 12.43 10.32 14.96
C GLN A 91 11.99 11.26 13.84
N ASP A 92 11.20 10.73 12.92
CA ASP A 92 10.64 11.49 11.80
C ASP A 92 9.33 10.83 11.35
N ASP A 93 8.58 11.51 10.50
CA ASP A 93 7.37 10.97 9.90
C ASP A 93 7.17 11.43 8.45
N PHE A 94 6.43 10.62 7.69
CA PHE A 94 6.07 10.94 6.33
C PHE A 94 4.77 10.25 5.92
N ASP A 95 4.17 10.76 4.86
CA ASP A 95 2.96 10.22 4.27
C ASP A 95 3.29 9.24 3.14
N LEU A 96 3.01 7.95 3.35
CA LEU A 96 3.19 6.90 2.35
C LEU A 96 2.01 6.92 1.39
N ASN A 97 2.24 7.46 0.20
CA ASN A 97 1.25 7.50 -0.86
C ASN A 97 1.05 6.12 -1.49
N MET A 98 -0.20 5.80 -1.81
CA MET A 98 -0.62 4.53 -2.38
C MET A 98 -1.65 4.74 -3.46
N VAL A 99 -1.64 3.85 -4.45
CA VAL A 99 -2.57 3.84 -5.57
C VAL A 99 -3.12 2.43 -5.78
N LYS A 100 -4.39 2.33 -6.12
CA LYS A 100 -5.04 1.09 -6.50
C LYS A 100 -4.94 0.93 -8.01
N ARG A 101 -4.22 -0.09 -8.48
CA ARG A 101 -4.15 -0.48 -9.91
C ARG A 101 -4.63 -1.92 -10.03
N ASP A 102 -5.56 -2.17 -10.94
CA ASP A 102 -6.14 -3.51 -11.17
C ASP A 102 -6.66 -4.20 -9.90
N GLY A 103 -7.33 -3.42 -9.04
CA GLY A 103 -7.88 -3.92 -7.78
C GLY A 103 -6.85 -4.11 -6.66
N LYS A 104 -5.56 -3.88 -6.90
CA LYS A 104 -4.47 -4.05 -5.92
C LYS A 104 -3.91 -2.72 -5.47
N TRP A 105 -3.74 -2.55 -4.17
CA TRP A 105 -3.03 -1.40 -3.60
C TRP A 105 -1.51 -1.57 -3.76
N LEU A 106 -0.86 -0.52 -4.22
CA LEU A 106 0.59 -0.42 -4.40
C LEU A 106 1.10 0.88 -3.79
N VAL A 107 2.33 0.86 -3.28
CA VAL A 107 3.05 2.06 -2.84
C VAL A 107 3.45 2.88 -4.06
N GLU A 108 3.12 4.17 -4.04
CA GLU A 108 3.45 5.14 -5.08
C GLU A 108 4.36 6.21 -4.48
N ILE A 109 5.66 6.09 -4.71
CA ILE A 109 6.62 7.11 -4.30
C ILE A 109 6.56 8.21 -5.37
N LYS A 110 6.24 9.44 -4.94
CA LYS A 110 6.26 10.61 -5.82
C LYS A 110 7.56 11.37 -5.56
N GLY A 111 8.38 11.56 -6.59
CA GLY A 111 9.42 12.58 -6.55
C GLY A 111 8.78 13.96 -6.38
N LYS A 112 9.39 14.81 -5.56
CA LYS A 112 9.03 16.24 -5.53
C LYS A 112 9.43 16.91 -6.84
#